data_AF-A0A4Y9VS50-F1
#
_entry.id   AF-A0A4Y9VS50-F1
#
_cell.length_a   1.000
_cell.length_b   1.000
_cell.length_c   1.000
_cell.angle_alpha   90.00
_cell.angle_beta   90.00
_cell.angle_gamma   90.00
#
_symmetry.space_group_name_H-M   'P 1'
#
loop_
_entity.id
_entity.type
_entity.pdbx_description
1 polymer ?
#
loop_
_entity_poly.entity_id
_entity_poly.type
_entity_poly.pdbx_seq_one_letter_code
_entity_poly.pdbx_strand_id
1 'polypeptide(L)'
;MTRMTTKSAKREKTRVVATPNPYVMVVFTAVIAGIFSIIGSYYTADFQTREVIAQKQFENRMLAYTAFLENTDHTKAPAISQILTIGSMADHLATDGEIQEFEDRTAHFLKNYSSQDIFWQLNADLNSLRLQGTPRVAEICDDILKSLLLRDDEIIWSKYPAKLVAALNSWNSAQDKGQAYGWTERVSSDERLMIVIISKLNQALIDQLRKEIHGEST
;
A
#
# COMPACT_ATOMS: atom_id res chain seq x y z
N MET A 1 5.33 -116.27 14.40
CA MET A 1 6.28 -115.38 15.10
C MET A 1 6.87 -114.42 14.08
N THR A 2 6.33 -113.20 13.98
CA THR A 2 6.99 -112.14 13.20
C THR A 2 6.63 -110.80 13.83
N ARG A 3 7.56 -110.24 14.60
CA ARG A 3 7.51 -108.89 15.16
C ARG A 3 7.82 -107.90 14.03
N MET A 4 6.90 -106.99 13.74
CA MET A 4 7.20 -105.79 12.94
C MET A 4 7.10 -104.56 13.84
N THR A 5 8.26 -103.97 14.10
CA THR A 5 8.44 -102.62 14.64
C THR A 5 8.47 -101.62 13.49
N THR A 6 7.65 -100.57 13.53
CA THR A 6 7.85 -99.43 12.62
C THR A 6 7.48 -98.09 13.27
N LYS A 7 8.56 -97.36 13.60
CA LYS A 7 8.79 -95.90 13.51
C LYS A 7 7.70 -94.92 13.94
N SER A 8 7.99 -94.23 15.05
CA SER A 8 7.41 -92.94 15.44
C SER A 8 7.65 -91.88 14.36
N ALA A 9 6.57 -91.31 13.82
CA ALA A 9 6.60 -90.16 12.92
C ALA A 9 6.50 -88.86 13.73
N LYS A 10 7.61 -88.13 13.81
CA LYS A 10 7.69 -86.78 14.35
C LYS A 10 7.20 -85.81 13.25
N ARG A 11 5.97 -85.31 13.34
CA ARG A 11 5.45 -84.26 12.43
C ARG A 11 5.45 -82.89 13.11
N GLU A 12 6.52 -82.15 12.81
CA GLU A 12 6.57 -80.74 12.41
C GLU A 12 5.37 -79.85 12.78
N LYS A 13 5.59 -78.92 13.72
CA LYS A 13 4.68 -77.79 13.98
C LYS A 13 4.79 -76.80 12.82
N THR A 14 3.82 -76.82 11.92
CA THR A 14 3.63 -75.76 10.93
C THR A 14 3.32 -74.45 11.67
N ARG A 15 4.28 -73.52 11.73
CA ARG A 15 4.00 -72.13 12.11
C ARG A 15 3.11 -71.55 11.01
N VAL A 16 1.82 -71.39 11.30
CA VAL A 16 0.91 -70.62 10.45
C VAL A 16 1.45 -69.19 10.43
N VAL A 17 2.08 -68.80 9.33
CA VAL A 17 2.36 -67.39 9.05
C VAL A 17 0.98 -66.77 8.85
N ALA A 18 0.50 -66.04 9.85
CA ALA A 18 -0.76 -65.33 9.77
C ALA A 18 -0.66 -64.33 8.60
N THR A 19 -1.32 -64.66 7.48
CA THR A 19 -1.51 -63.73 6.38
C THR A 19 -2.45 -62.63 6.88
N PRO A 20 -2.01 -61.36 6.92
CA PRO A 20 -2.88 -60.28 7.38
C PRO A 20 -4.10 -60.21 6.47
N ASN A 21 -5.29 -60.15 7.08
CA ASN A 21 -6.56 -60.15 6.35
C ASN A 21 -6.65 -58.89 5.47
N PRO A 22 -6.67 -59.02 4.13
CA PRO A 22 -6.61 -57.89 3.21
C PRO A 22 -7.81 -56.94 3.37
N TYR A 23 -8.96 -57.44 3.79
CA TYR A 23 -10.15 -56.61 4.03
C TYR A 23 -9.98 -55.66 5.21
N VAL A 24 -9.25 -56.07 6.26
CA VAL A 24 -8.97 -55.21 7.43
C VAL A 24 -8.02 -54.08 7.03
N MET A 25 -7.03 -54.36 6.19
CA MET A 25 -6.10 -53.35 5.67
C MET A 25 -6.82 -52.33 4.78
N VAL A 26 -7.75 -52.76 3.93
CA VAL A 26 -8.55 -51.87 3.08
C VAL A 26 -9.45 -50.96 3.92
N VAL A 27 -10.15 -51.50 4.92
CA VAL A 27 -11.00 -50.69 5.81
C VAL A 27 -10.17 -49.67 6.60
N PHE A 28 -9.02 -50.08 7.14
CA PHE A 28 -8.13 -49.16 7.85
C PHE A 28 -7.58 -48.06 6.95
N THR A 29 -7.18 -48.41 5.71
CA THR A 29 -6.69 -47.43 4.73
C THR A 29 -7.80 -46.47 4.31
N ALA A 30 -9.03 -46.95 4.12
CA ALA A 30 -10.18 -46.12 3.79
C ALA A 30 -10.54 -45.13 4.91
N VAL A 31 -10.47 -45.58 6.18
CA VAL A 31 -10.71 -44.71 7.35
C VAL A 31 -9.62 -43.65 7.46
N ILE A 32 -8.34 -44.02 7.31
CA ILE A 32 -7.23 -43.08 7.33
C ILE A 32 -7.33 -42.07 6.18
N ALA A 33 -7.62 -42.53 4.96
CA ALA A 33 -7.82 -41.66 3.81
C ALA A 33 -9.00 -40.71 4.02
N GLY A 34 -10.10 -41.17 4.62
CA GLY A 34 -11.24 -40.33 4.99
C GLY A 34 -10.87 -39.24 6.01
N ILE A 35 -10.11 -39.59 7.04
CA ILE A 35 -9.62 -38.63 8.05
C ILE A 35 -8.69 -37.59 7.42
N PHE A 36 -7.69 -38.02 6.63
CA PHE A 36 -6.79 -37.10 5.93
C PHE A 36 -7.50 -36.26 4.88
N SER A 37 -8.55 -36.77 4.23
CA SER A 37 -9.36 -36.00 3.28
C SER A 37 -10.13 -34.89 3.97
N ILE A 38 -10.74 -35.15 5.14
CA ILE A 38 -11.49 -34.14 5.90
C ILE A 38 -10.53 -33.08 6.45
N ILE A 39 -9.42 -33.49 7.07
CA ILE A 39 -8.42 -32.57 7.61
C ILE A 39 -7.79 -31.75 6.47
N GLY A 40 -7.40 -32.41 5.38
CA GLY A 40 -6.85 -31.76 4.20
C GLY A 40 -7.80 -30.72 3.62
N SER A 41 -9.08 -31.07 3.44
CA SER A 41 -10.11 -30.14 2.93
C SER A 41 -10.30 -28.91 3.81
N TYR A 42 -10.24 -29.07 5.14
CA TYR A 42 -10.40 -27.98 6.09
C TYR A 42 -9.26 -26.97 6.00
N TYR A 43 -8.01 -27.46 5.96
CA TYR A 43 -6.85 -26.58 5.79
C TYR A 43 -6.81 -25.95 4.40
N THR A 44 -7.06 -26.71 3.34
CA THR A 44 -7.06 -26.15 1.97
C THR A 44 -8.14 -25.09 1.79
N ALA A 45 -9.30 -25.22 2.45
CA ALA A 45 -10.35 -24.21 2.39
C ALA A 45 -9.93 -22.90 3.05
N ASP A 46 -9.26 -22.93 4.22
CA ASP A 46 -8.75 -21.71 4.87
C ASP A 46 -7.64 -21.06 4.03
N PHE A 47 -6.71 -21.85 3.48
CA PHE A 47 -5.66 -21.32 2.59
C PHE A 47 -6.23 -20.70 1.31
N GLN A 48 -7.15 -21.39 0.63
CA GLN A 48 -7.82 -20.86 -0.56
C GLN A 48 -8.62 -19.59 -0.25
N THR A 49 -9.29 -19.54 0.90
CA THR A 49 -10.04 -18.35 1.31
C THR A 49 -9.10 -17.17 1.56
N ARG A 50 -7.97 -17.40 2.22
CA ARG A 50 -6.95 -16.37 2.46
C ARG A 50 -6.32 -15.87 1.16
N GLU A 51 -5.99 -16.77 0.23
CA GLU A 51 -5.46 -16.40 -1.08
C GLU A 51 -6.47 -15.60 -1.90
N VAL A 52 -7.75 -16.03 -1.91
CA VAL A 52 -8.83 -15.29 -2.59
C VAL A 52 -9.05 -13.91 -1.98
N ILE A 53 -9.00 -13.78 -0.65
CA ILE A 53 -9.10 -12.48 0.03
C ILE A 53 -7.90 -11.60 -0.33
N ALA A 54 -6.68 -12.13 -0.26
CA ALA A 54 -5.47 -11.39 -0.60
C ALA A 54 -5.47 -10.94 -2.06
N GLN A 55 -5.91 -11.80 -2.98
CA GLN A 55 -6.05 -11.46 -4.39
C GLN A 55 -7.09 -10.35 -4.59
N LYS A 56 -8.27 -10.45 -3.97
CA LYS A 56 -9.30 -9.40 -4.06
C LYS A 56 -8.82 -8.08 -3.47
N GLN A 57 -8.10 -8.10 -2.36
CA GLN A 57 -7.49 -6.89 -1.77
C GLN A 57 -6.47 -6.28 -2.72
N PHE A 58 -5.64 -7.10 -3.37
CA PHE A 58 -4.71 -6.64 -4.38
C PHE A 58 -5.43 -6.01 -5.58
N GLU A 59 -6.47 -6.66 -6.11
CA GLU A 59 -7.27 -6.15 -7.23
C GLU A 59 -7.94 -4.82 -6.88
N ASN A 60 -8.60 -4.74 -5.73
CA ASN A 60 -9.23 -3.50 -5.24
C ASN A 60 -8.22 -2.36 -5.07
N ARG A 61 -7.03 -2.68 -4.55
CA ARG A 61 -5.93 -1.73 -4.41
C ARG A 61 -5.47 -1.21 -5.77
N MET A 62 -5.23 -2.10 -6.73
CA MET A 62 -4.83 -1.72 -8.08
C MET A 62 -5.89 -0.86 -8.79
N LEU A 63 -7.18 -1.19 -8.61
CA LEU A 63 -8.28 -0.39 -9.12
C LEU A 63 -8.29 1.01 -8.48
N ALA A 64 -8.16 1.10 -7.16
CA ALA A 64 -8.11 2.38 -6.45
C ALA A 64 -6.92 3.23 -6.91
N TYR A 65 -5.75 2.62 -7.08
CA TYR A 65 -4.53 3.31 -7.50
C TYR A 65 -4.65 3.84 -8.93
N THR A 66 -5.15 3.00 -9.84
CA THR A 66 -5.36 3.38 -11.24
C THR A 66 -6.39 4.48 -11.36
N ALA A 67 -7.52 4.37 -10.64
CA ALA A 67 -8.56 5.39 -10.61
C ALA A 67 -8.03 6.74 -10.08
N PHE A 68 -7.21 6.73 -9.03
CA PHE A 68 -6.59 7.97 -8.53
C PHE A 68 -5.64 8.60 -9.55
N LEU A 69 -4.77 7.80 -10.16
CA LEU A 69 -3.83 8.28 -11.18
C LEU A 69 -4.56 8.84 -12.41
N GLU A 70 -5.65 8.21 -12.84
CA GLU A 70 -6.51 8.72 -13.91
C GLU A 70 -7.24 10.01 -13.52
N ASN A 71 -7.68 10.13 -12.27
CA ASN A 71 -8.35 11.33 -11.77
C ASN A 71 -7.39 12.51 -11.59
N THR A 72 -6.10 12.24 -11.41
CA THR A 72 -5.06 13.28 -11.32
C THR A 72 -4.79 13.97 -12.68
N ASP A 73 -5.35 13.45 -13.78
CA ASP A 73 -5.30 14.10 -15.09
C ASP A 73 -6.04 15.46 -15.07
N HIS A 74 -5.48 16.44 -15.79
CA HIS A 74 -5.87 17.86 -15.79
C HIS A 74 -7.37 18.09 -16.04
N THR A 75 -8.03 17.15 -16.72
CA THR A 75 -9.45 17.23 -17.08
C THR A 75 -10.40 16.82 -15.96
N LYS A 76 -9.95 16.00 -14.99
CA LYS A 76 -10.79 15.41 -13.94
C LYS A 76 -10.56 16.03 -12.57
N ALA A 77 -9.33 16.38 -12.20
CA ALA A 77 -9.00 17.05 -10.93
C ALA A 77 -8.21 18.35 -11.15
N PRO A 78 -8.88 19.45 -11.58
CA PRO A 78 -8.20 20.69 -11.92
C PRO A 78 -7.45 21.33 -10.74
N ALA A 79 -7.94 21.14 -9.50
CA ALA A 79 -7.30 21.68 -8.31
C ALA A 79 -5.97 20.96 -7.99
N ILE A 80 -5.98 19.63 -7.95
CA ILE A 80 -4.78 18.81 -7.68
C ILE A 80 -3.72 19.05 -8.76
N SER A 81 -4.14 19.07 -10.02
CA SER A 81 -3.23 19.30 -11.13
C SER A 81 -2.61 20.71 -11.07
N GLN A 82 -3.36 21.73 -10.65
CA GLN A 82 -2.83 23.07 -10.42
C GLN A 82 -1.83 23.10 -9.25
N ILE A 83 -2.13 22.42 -8.14
CA ILE A 83 -1.20 22.31 -7.00
C ILE A 83 0.11 21.64 -7.42
N LEU A 84 0.03 20.56 -8.19
CA LEU A 84 1.21 19.86 -8.72
C LEU A 84 2.03 20.78 -9.64
N THR A 85 1.38 21.50 -10.55
CA THR A 85 2.04 22.45 -11.44
C THR A 85 2.70 23.59 -10.66
N ILE A 86 2.01 24.22 -9.71
CA ILE A 86 2.55 25.31 -8.89
C ILE A 86 3.74 24.81 -8.07
N GLY A 87 3.61 23.67 -7.37
CA GLY A 87 4.70 23.13 -6.57
C GLY A 87 5.87 22.57 -7.39
N SER A 88 5.70 22.31 -8.69
CA SER A 88 6.84 22.02 -9.58
C SER A 88 7.68 23.27 -9.88
N MET A 89 7.08 24.47 -9.89
CA MET A 89 7.81 25.72 -10.07
C MET A 89 8.70 26.03 -8.86
N ALA A 90 8.27 25.64 -7.66
CA ALA A 90 8.99 25.83 -6.42
C ALA A 90 10.41 25.20 -6.39
N ASP A 91 10.70 24.23 -7.26
CA ASP A 91 12.03 23.63 -7.37
C ASP A 91 13.04 24.47 -8.15
N HIS A 92 12.56 25.48 -8.89
CA HIS A 92 13.33 26.18 -9.92
C HIS A 92 13.28 27.70 -9.80
N LEU A 93 12.90 28.23 -8.64
CA LEU A 93 12.84 29.67 -8.41
C LEU A 93 14.26 30.25 -8.28
N ALA A 94 14.76 30.90 -9.33
CA ALA A 94 16.10 31.47 -9.36
C ALA A 94 16.10 33.00 -9.49
N THR A 95 15.10 33.56 -10.17
CA THR A 95 14.99 35.00 -10.46
C THR A 95 13.79 35.63 -9.78
N ASP A 96 13.88 36.92 -9.45
CA ASP A 96 12.77 37.68 -8.84
C ASP A 96 11.47 37.59 -9.66
N GLY A 97 11.60 37.50 -10.99
CA GLY A 97 10.46 37.32 -11.90
C GLY A 97 9.78 35.96 -11.75
N GLU A 98 10.55 34.87 -11.64
CA GLU A 98 10.01 33.53 -11.39
C GLU A 98 9.35 33.43 -10.02
N ILE A 99 9.92 34.10 -9.00
CA ILE A 99 9.33 34.09 -7.67
C ILE A 99 8.01 34.87 -7.66
N GLN A 100 7.94 36.03 -8.33
CA GLN A 100 6.68 36.76 -8.49
C GLN A 100 5.64 35.95 -9.28
N GLU A 101 6.06 35.23 -10.33
CA GLU A 101 5.15 34.36 -11.09
C GLU A 101 4.58 33.22 -10.23
N PHE A 102 5.42 32.59 -9.40
CA PHE A 102 4.99 31.58 -8.43
C PHE A 102 3.98 32.15 -7.44
N GLU A 103 4.24 33.34 -6.90
CA GLU A 103 3.35 34.04 -5.98
C GLU A 103 2.01 34.39 -6.63
N ASP A 104 2.02 34.96 -7.84
CA ASP A 104 0.81 35.33 -8.56
C ASP A 104 -0.06 34.11 -8.92
N ARG A 105 0.56 32.98 -9.31
CA ARG A 105 -0.15 31.73 -9.58
C ARG A 105 -0.74 31.12 -8.32
N THR A 106 -0.01 31.17 -7.20
CA THR A 106 -0.50 30.69 -5.90
C THR A 106 -1.69 31.54 -5.44
N ALA A 107 -1.59 32.87 -5.54
CA ALA A 107 -2.67 33.78 -5.21
C ALA A 107 -3.91 33.55 -6.08
N HIS A 108 -3.72 33.35 -7.39
CA HIS A 108 -4.81 33.04 -8.30
C HIS A 108 -5.47 31.69 -7.97
N PHE A 109 -4.69 30.67 -7.61
CA PHE A 109 -5.21 29.38 -7.20
C PHE A 109 -6.07 29.48 -5.93
N LEU A 110 -5.54 30.11 -4.87
CA LEU A 110 -6.25 30.27 -3.59
C LEU A 110 -7.48 31.20 -3.69
N LYS A 111 -7.51 32.09 -4.68
CA LYS A 111 -8.71 32.88 -4.99
C LYS A 111 -9.82 32.04 -5.62
N ASN A 112 -9.47 31.04 -6.42
CA ASN A 112 -10.43 30.19 -7.13
C ASN A 112 -10.89 28.98 -6.30
N TYR A 113 -10.06 28.53 -5.36
CA TYR A 113 -10.34 27.40 -4.50
C TYR A 113 -10.08 27.78 -3.04
N SER A 114 -11.13 27.80 -2.21
CA SER A 114 -10.92 27.99 -0.78
C SER A 114 -10.18 26.79 -0.20
N SER A 115 -9.40 26.99 0.87
CA SER A 115 -8.71 25.87 1.56
C SER A 115 -9.68 24.77 1.97
N GLN A 116 -10.93 25.12 2.31
CA GLN A 116 -11.96 24.14 2.65
C GLN A 116 -12.45 23.34 1.44
N ASP A 117 -12.60 23.98 0.27
CA ASP A 117 -12.96 23.27 -0.97
C ASP A 117 -11.86 22.31 -1.39
N ILE A 118 -10.59 22.75 -1.28
CA ILE A 118 -9.43 21.91 -1.57
C ILE A 118 -9.39 20.73 -0.60
N PHE A 119 -9.65 20.96 0.69
CA PHE A 119 -9.73 19.89 1.70
C PHE A 119 -10.77 18.84 1.32
N TRP A 120 -12.00 19.26 1.02
CA TRP A 120 -13.08 18.33 0.71
C TRP A 120 -12.80 17.54 -0.56
N GLN A 121 -12.27 18.19 -1.60
CA GLN A 121 -11.91 17.54 -2.85
C GLN A 121 -10.80 16.52 -2.64
N LEU A 122 -9.68 16.91 -2.02
CA LEU A 122 -8.58 15.99 -1.72
C LEU A 122 -9.02 14.85 -0.80
N ASN A 123 -9.81 15.13 0.23
CA ASN A 123 -10.29 14.08 1.13
C ASN A 123 -11.17 13.07 0.38
N ALA A 124 -12.03 13.51 -0.55
CA ALA A 124 -12.82 12.62 -1.37
C ALA A 124 -11.94 11.75 -2.29
N ASP A 125 -10.96 12.36 -2.94
CA ASP A 125 -10.05 11.67 -3.88
C ASP A 125 -9.13 10.67 -3.16
N LEU A 126 -8.64 11.03 -1.96
CA LEU A 126 -7.74 10.19 -1.16
C LEU A 126 -8.46 9.09 -0.37
N ASN A 127 -9.78 9.19 -0.14
CA ASN A 127 -10.50 8.23 0.70
C ASN A 127 -10.43 6.80 0.18
N SER A 128 -10.52 6.62 -1.14
CA SER A 128 -10.40 5.30 -1.77
C SER A 128 -9.01 4.69 -1.55
N LEU A 129 -7.96 5.52 -1.66
CA LEU A 129 -6.58 5.12 -1.40
C LEU A 129 -6.34 4.79 0.07
N ARG A 130 -6.93 5.54 1.01
CA ARG A 130 -6.81 5.28 2.45
C ARG A 130 -7.46 3.96 2.84
N LEU A 131 -8.57 3.60 2.20
CA LEU A 131 -9.32 2.38 2.51
C LEU A 131 -8.69 1.12 1.90
N GLN A 132 -8.21 1.20 0.66
CA GLN A 132 -7.73 0.04 -0.11
C GLN A 132 -6.20 -0.03 -0.21
N GLY A 133 -5.50 1.06 0.08
CA GLY A 133 -4.05 1.16 -0.03
C GLY A 133 -3.29 0.44 1.07
N THR A 134 -1.98 0.37 0.90
CA THR A 134 -1.09 -0.08 1.97
C THR A 134 -1.08 0.92 3.13
N PRO A 135 -0.62 0.51 4.32
CA PRO A 135 -0.43 1.44 5.44
C PRO A 135 0.42 2.65 5.05
N ARG A 136 1.44 2.47 4.19
CA ARG A 136 2.28 3.57 3.71
C ARG A 136 1.51 4.56 2.85
N VAL A 137 0.66 4.08 1.94
CA VAL A 137 -0.20 4.94 1.11
C VAL A 137 -1.21 5.70 1.97
N ALA A 138 -1.85 5.03 2.93
CA ALA A 138 -2.77 5.67 3.86
C ALA A 138 -2.08 6.77 4.70
N GLU A 139 -0.88 6.50 5.20
CA GLU A 139 -0.07 7.51 5.92
C GLU A 139 0.22 8.74 5.06
N ILE A 140 0.65 8.55 3.81
CA ILE A 140 0.94 9.69 2.92
C ILE A 140 -0.35 10.49 2.64
N CYS A 141 -1.49 9.83 2.46
CA CYS A 141 -2.78 10.50 2.28
C CYS A 141 -3.16 11.33 3.51
N ASP A 142 -2.97 10.80 4.72
CA ASP A 142 -3.22 11.53 5.96
C ASP A 142 -2.28 12.73 6.11
N ASP A 143 -1.00 12.57 5.78
CA ASP A 143 -0.01 13.63 5.85
C ASP A 143 -0.30 14.78 4.85
N ILE A 144 -0.86 14.48 3.67
CA ILE A 144 -1.37 15.51 2.73
C ILE A 144 -2.47 16.35 3.39
N LEU A 145 -3.44 15.70 4.04
CA LEU A 145 -4.55 16.38 4.70
C LEU A 145 -4.09 17.18 5.92
N LYS A 146 -3.13 16.69 6.69
CA LYS A 146 -2.51 17.44 7.79
C LYS A 146 -1.82 18.70 7.30
N SER A 147 -1.06 18.60 6.21
CA SER A 147 -0.36 19.75 5.62
C SER A 147 -1.34 20.85 5.20
N LEU A 148 -2.48 20.44 4.63
CA LEU A 148 -3.53 21.38 4.24
C LEU A 148 -4.21 22.08 5.43
N LEU A 149 -4.15 21.46 6.62
CA LEU A 149 -4.60 22.05 7.88
C LEU A 149 -3.47 22.77 8.64
N LEU A 150 -2.30 22.95 8.01
CA LEU A 150 -1.10 23.56 8.60
C LEU A 150 -0.60 22.81 9.85
N ARG A 151 -0.69 21.48 9.86
CA ARG A 151 -0.25 20.59 10.95
C ARG A 151 0.98 19.78 10.54
N ASP A 152 1.96 20.46 9.96
CA ASP A 152 3.20 19.85 9.44
C ASP A 152 4.08 19.24 10.55
N ASP A 153 3.86 19.65 11.79
CA ASP A 153 4.50 19.12 13.00
C ASP A 153 4.07 17.67 13.33
N GLU A 154 2.89 17.26 12.87
CA GLU A 154 2.35 15.91 13.05
C GLU A 154 2.84 14.91 11.98
N ILE A 155 3.67 15.38 11.04
CA ILE A 155 4.20 14.58 9.94
C ILE A 155 5.56 14.00 10.34
N ILE A 156 5.70 12.68 10.22
CA ILE A 156 6.95 11.98 10.54
C ILE A 156 7.88 12.03 9.32
N TRP A 157 8.58 13.16 9.16
CA TRP A 157 9.45 13.44 8.02
C TRP A 157 10.57 12.43 7.80
N SER A 158 11.01 11.71 8.84
CA SER A 158 12.03 10.66 8.75
C SER A 158 11.62 9.47 7.88
N LYS A 159 10.33 9.30 7.58
CA LYS A 159 9.82 8.25 6.69
C LYS A 159 9.93 8.62 5.20
N TYR A 160 10.25 9.87 4.88
CA TYR A 160 10.32 10.36 3.51
C TYR A 160 11.76 10.41 2.99
N PRO A 161 11.97 10.38 1.66
CA PRO A 161 13.30 10.48 1.08
C PRO A 161 14.02 11.77 1.51
N ALA A 162 15.32 11.66 1.82
CA ALA A 162 16.12 12.79 2.29
C ALA A 162 16.07 14.01 1.34
N LYS A 163 15.93 13.78 0.04
CA LYS A 163 15.77 14.86 -0.97
C LYS A 163 14.51 15.70 -0.73
N LEU A 164 13.38 15.07 -0.39
CA LEU A 164 12.13 15.75 -0.10
C LEU A 164 12.25 16.55 1.19
N VAL A 165 12.81 15.93 2.24
CA VAL A 165 13.02 16.58 3.54
C VAL A 165 13.98 17.77 3.42
N ALA A 166 15.04 17.65 2.61
CA ALA A 166 15.96 18.75 2.35
C ALA A 166 15.26 19.93 1.64
N ALA A 167 14.40 19.65 0.66
CA ALA A 167 13.62 20.69 -0.01
C ALA A 167 12.68 21.40 0.97
N LEU A 168 11.94 20.64 1.80
CA LEU A 168 11.09 21.18 2.86
C LEU A 168 11.88 22.10 3.82
N ASN A 169 13.02 21.62 4.33
CA ASN A 169 13.83 22.38 5.26
C ASN A 169 14.37 23.67 4.65
N SER A 170 14.66 23.68 3.34
CA SER A 170 15.04 24.89 2.61
C SER A 170 13.92 25.92 2.60
N TRP A 171 12.68 25.49 2.36
CA TRP A 171 11.50 26.36 2.38
C TRP A 171 11.19 26.89 3.79
N ASN A 172 11.19 26.03 4.81
CA ASN A 172 11.01 26.42 6.21
C ASN A 172 12.07 27.43 6.66
N SER A 173 13.34 27.17 6.34
CA SER A 173 14.46 28.05 6.73
C SER A 173 14.40 29.43 6.08
N ALA A 174 13.81 29.54 4.89
CA ALA A 174 13.65 30.80 4.20
C ALA A 174 12.43 31.58 4.72
N GLN A 175 11.37 30.87 5.14
CA GLN A 175 10.25 31.46 5.88
C GLN A 175 10.68 32.03 7.24
N ASP A 176 11.45 31.27 8.04
CA ASP A 176 11.92 31.71 9.37
C ASP A 176 12.78 32.98 9.32
N LYS A 177 13.44 33.21 8.18
CA LYS A 177 14.24 34.41 7.92
C LYS A 177 13.39 35.62 7.52
N GLY A 178 12.07 35.48 7.45
CA GLY A 178 11.14 36.53 7.06
C GLY A 178 11.36 37.00 5.61
N GLN A 179 11.85 36.11 4.73
CA GLN A 179 12.04 36.47 3.33
C GLN A 179 10.68 36.57 2.64
N ALA A 180 10.33 37.78 2.19
CA ALA A 180 9.27 37.96 1.22
C ALA A 180 9.73 37.30 -0.09
N TYR A 181 8.93 36.38 -0.61
CA TYR A 181 9.31 35.63 -1.80
C TYR A 181 9.14 36.48 -3.06
N GLY A 182 8.06 37.24 -3.22
CA GLY A 182 7.92 38.22 -4.30
C GLY A 182 8.23 39.66 -3.88
N TRP A 183 8.33 40.54 -4.88
CA TRP A 183 8.35 41.99 -4.62
C TRP A 183 6.99 42.45 -4.08
N THR A 184 5.90 41.88 -4.61
CA THR A 184 4.54 42.13 -4.11
C THR A 184 4.02 40.89 -3.42
N GLU A 185 3.95 40.94 -2.10
CA GLU A 185 3.35 39.87 -1.31
C GLU A 185 1.84 39.79 -1.60
N ARG A 186 1.40 38.64 -2.11
CA ARG A 186 0.01 38.31 -2.48
C ARG A 186 -0.56 37.19 -1.63
N VAL A 187 0.30 36.30 -1.13
CA VAL A 187 -0.05 35.14 -0.29
C VAL A 187 0.85 35.10 0.92
N SER A 188 0.33 34.60 2.03
CA SER A 188 1.10 34.43 3.26
C SER A 188 2.17 33.35 3.10
N SER A 189 3.22 33.40 3.93
CA SER A 189 4.27 32.38 3.93
C SER A 189 3.73 30.97 4.22
N ASP A 190 2.74 30.85 5.11
CA ASP A 190 2.11 29.57 5.45
C ASP A 190 1.35 28.98 4.25
N GLU A 191 0.65 29.81 3.48
CA GLU A 191 -0.05 29.37 2.26
C GLU A 191 0.93 28.90 1.18
N ARG A 192 2.07 29.59 1.02
CA ARG A 192 3.13 29.18 0.09
C ARG A 192 3.66 27.80 0.50
N LEU A 193 4.02 27.65 1.77
CA LEU A 193 4.56 26.43 2.32
C LEU A 193 3.56 25.28 2.17
N MET A 194 2.30 25.51 2.55
CA MET A 194 1.20 24.54 2.41
C MET A 194 1.12 23.98 0.98
N ILE A 195 1.07 24.85 -0.04
CA ILE A 195 0.98 24.41 -1.45
C ILE A 195 2.21 23.62 -1.88
N VAL A 196 3.41 24.05 -1.50
CA VAL A 196 4.65 23.34 -1.81
C VAL A 196 4.65 21.96 -1.16
N ILE A 197 4.33 21.87 0.14
CA ILE A 197 4.29 20.62 0.88
C ILE A 197 3.28 19.65 0.28
N ILE A 198 2.04 20.09 0.06
CA ILE A 198 0.99 19.26 -0.53
C ILE A 198 1.44 18.74 -1.89
N SER A 199 2.08 19.58 -2.71
CA SER A 199 2.61 19.17 -4.01
C SER A 199 3.69 18.09 -3.86
N LYS A 200 4.64 18.26 -2.94
CA LYS A 200 5.69 17.25 -2.66
C LYS A 200 5.15 15.94 -2.12
N LEU A 201 4.17 15.99 -1.23
CA LEU A 201 3.53 14.80 -0.69
C LEU A 201 2.70 14.08 -1.74
N ASN A 202 2.01 14.80 -2.64
CA ASN A 202 1.33 14.18 -3.79
C ASN A 202 2.32 13.54 -4.78
N GLN A 203 3.47 14.17 -5.03
CA GLN A 203 4.53 13.54 -5.82
C GLN A 203 5.02 12.24 -5.16
N ALA A 204 5.28 12.27 -3.84
CA ALA A 204 5.67 11.09 -3.08
C ALA A 204 4.58 10.00 -3.09
N LEU A 205 3.31 10.38 -3.04
CA LEU A 205 2.17 9.47 -3.18
C LEU A 205 2.18 8.80 -4.56
N ILE A 206 2.25 9.59 -5.64
CA ILE A 206 2.29 9.08 -7.02
C ILE A 206 3.46 8.11 -7.22
N ASP A 207 4.64 8.45 -6.70
CA ASP A 207 5.82 7.58 -6.77
C ASP A 207 5.62 6.28 -5.97
N GLN A 208 5.02 6.34 -4.77
CA GLN A 208 4.69 5.16 -3.98
C GLN A 208 3.68 4.26 -4.69
N LEU A 209 2.61 4.84 -5.26
CA LEU A 209 1.61 4.10 -6.03
C LEU A 209 2.25 3.39 -7.24
N ARG A 210 3.14 4.09 -7.97
CA ARG A 210 3.87 3.51 -9.11
C ARG A 210 4.76 2.34 -8.67
N LYS A 211 5.51 2.46 -7.57
CA LYS A 211 6.34 1.37 -7.05
C LYS A 211 5.50 0.14 -6.70
N GLU A 212 4.38 0.34 -6.01
CA GLU A 212 3.49 -0.75 -5.61
C GLU A 212 2.79 -1.42 -6.80
N ILE A 213 2.44 -0.65 -7.85
CA ILE A 213 1.89 -1.17 -9.12
C ILE A 213 2.91 -2.06 -9.84
N HIS A 214 4.19 -1.65 -9.89
CA HIS A 214 5.24 -2.38 -10.59
C HIS A 214 5.88 -3.49 -9.74
N GLY A 215 5.42 -3.69 -8.50
CA GLY A 215 5.93 -4.71 -7.59
C GLY A 215 7.32 -4.41 -7.03
N GLU A 216 7.79 -3.16 -7.12
CA GLU A 216 9.01 -2.71 -6.47
C GLU A 216 8.72 -2.56 -4.96
N SER A 217 9.12 -3.58 -4.19
CA SER A 217 8.98 -3.60 -2.74
C SER A 217 9.75 -2.44 -2.11
N THR A 218 9.08 -1.70 -1.23
CA THR A 218 9.69 -0.69 -0.33
C THR A 218 10.23 -1.36 0.93
#